data_AF-A0A953WJW4-F1
#
_entry.id   AF-A0A953WJW4-F1
#
_cell.length_a   1.000
_cell.length_b   1.000
_cell.length_c   1.000
_cell.angle_alpha   90.00
_cell.angle_beta   90.00
_cell.angle_gamma   90.00
#
_symmetry.space_group_name_H-M   'P 1'
#
loop_
_entity.id
_entity.type
_entity.pdbx_description
1 polymer ?
#
loop_
_entity_poly.entity_id
_entity_poly.type
_entity_poly.pdbx_seq_one_letter_code
_entity_poly.pdbx_strand_id
1 'polypeptide(L)' 'GYSAAASLSVGPDEQGAAAGLANSAGASGFIVAPIAAFGLYSVAPQAPYLLTATMAGALLVFALTSRAIRAAGVTAAAN' A
#
# COMPACT_ATOMS: atom_id res chain seq x y z
N GLY A 1 2.26 6.43 -8.13
CA GLY A 1 1.46 6.02 -6.94
C GLY A 1 0.74 4.72 -7.22
N TYR A 2 0.25 4.01 -6.20
CA TYR A 2 -0.31 2.65 -6.35
C TYR A 2 -1.50 2.58 -7.34
N SER A 3 -2.35 3.61 -7.41
CA SER A 3 -3.46 3.68 -8.37
C SER A 3 -2.99 3.74 -9.83
N ALA A 4 -1.91 4.47 -10.12
CA ALA A 4 -1.32 4.50 -11.45
C ALA A 4 -0.68 3.14 -11.81
N ALA A 5 -0.05 2.47 -10.83
CA ALA A 5 0.48 1.12 -11.04
C ALA A 5 -0.62 0.10 -11.34
N ALA A 6 -1.76 0.18 -10.64
CA ALA A 6 -2.93 -0.66 -10.90
C ALA A 6 -3.51 -0.41 -12.30
N SER A 7 -3.64 0.85 -12.72
CA SER A 7 -4.11 1.22 -14.07
C SER A 7 -3.17 0.72 -15.17
N LEU A 8 -1.85 0.83 -14.98
CA LEU A 8 -0.85 0.34 -15.95
C LEU A 8 -0.74 -1.19 -16.01
N SER A 9 -1.27 -1.91 -15.03
CA SER A 9 -1.24 -3.38 -14.99
C SER A 9 -2.41 -4.05 -15.70
N VAL A 10 -3.37 -3.28 -16.22
CA VAL A 10 -4.60 -3.79 -16.83
C VAL A 10 -4.89 -3.14 -18.19
N GLY A 11 -5.74 -3.77 -19.00
CA GLY A 11 -6.20 -3.21 -20.27
C GLY A 11 -7.25 -2.10 -20.12
N PRO A 12 -7.57 -1.35 -21.19
CA PRO A 12 -8.57 -0.28 -21.17
C PRO A 12 -9.94 -0.69 -20.63
N ASP A 13 -10.40 -1.88 -20.99
CA ASP A 13 -11.72 -2.41 -20.61
C ASP A 13 -11.82 -2.75 -19.11
N GLU A 14 -10.69 -2.90 -18.42
CA GLU A 14 -10.61 -3.32 -17.01
C GLU A 14 -10.27 -2.15 -16.06
N GLN A 15 -10.00 -0.95 -16.59
CA GLN A 15 -9.56 0.18 -15.77
C GLN A 15 -10.58 0.58 -14.70
N GLY A 16 -11.87 0.49 -15.00
CA GLY A 16 -12.93 0.76 -14.02
C GLY A 16 -12.91 -0.23 -12.84
N ALA A 17 -12.71 -1.53 -13.13
CA ALA A 17 -12.60 -2.56 -12.11
C ALA A 17 -11.31 -2.39 -11.27
N ALA A 18 -10.17 -2.14 -11.91
CA ALA A 18 -8.90 -1.90 -11.23
C ALA A 18 -8.95 -0.66 -10.33
N ALA A 19 -9.53 0.45 -10.81
CA ALA A 19 -9.75 1.65 -10.01
C ALA A 19 -10.69 1.39 -8.83
N GLY A 20 -11.77 0.63 -9.04
CA GLY A 20 -12.69 0.21 -7.99
C GLY A 20 -12.02 -0.62 -6.90
N LEU A 21 -11.19 -1.60 -7.28
CA LEU A 21 -10.43 -2.42 -6.32
C LEU A 21 -9.38 -1.60 -5.56
N ALA A 22 -8.63 -0.75 -6.26
CA ALA A 22 -7.66 0.14 -5.64
C ALA A 22 -8.34 1.05 -4.60
N ASN A 23 -9.44 1.69 -4.97
CA ASN A 23 -10.21 2.55 -4.07
C ASN A 23 -10.79 1.76 -2.89
N SER A 24 -11.33 0.56 -3.13
CA SER A 24 -11.89 -0.30 -2.08
C SER A 24 -10.83 -0.74 -1.07
N ALA A 25 -9.63 -1.08 -1.54
CA ALA A 25 -8.49 -1.38 -0.68
C ALA A 25 -8.15 -0.18 0.22
N GLY A 26 -8.08 1.04 -0.34
CA GLY A 26 -7.88 2.27 0.44
C GLY A 26 -9.00 2.52 1.46
N ALA A 27 -10.27 2.39 1.03
CA ALA A 27 -11.44 2.59 1.88
C ALA A 27 -11.49 1.61 3.06
N SER A 28 -11.13 0.34 2.82
CA SER A 28 -11.09 -0.69 3.87
C SER A 28 -10.13 -0.31 5.01
N GLY A 29 -9.04 0.41 4.70
CA GLY A 29 -8.10 0.91 5.69
C GLY A 29 -8.77 1.84 6.71
N PHE A 30 -9.73 2.67 6.29
CA PHE A 30 -10.46 3.56 7.22
C PHE A 30 -11.38 2.80 8.17
N ILE A 31 -11.75 1.56 7.86
CA ILE A 31 -12.56 0.70 8.72
C ILE A 31 -11.66 -0.12 9.65
N VAL A 32 -10.64 -0.77 9.08
CA VAL A 32 -9.76 -1.69 9.83
C VAL A 32 -8.81 -0.94 10.76
N ALA A 33 -8.27 0.20 10.32
CA ALA A 33 -7.24 0.91 11.10
C ALA A 33 -7.75 1.42 12.46
N PRO A 34 -8.92 2.06 12.60
CA PRO A 34 -9.43 2.47 13.91
C PRO A 34 -9.65 1.27 14.85
N ILE A 35 -10.22 0.16 14.35
CA ILE A 35 -10.47 -1.04 15.16
C ILE A 35 -9.15 -1.59 15.72
N ALA A 36 -8.14 -1.75 14.85
CA ALA A 36 -6.83 -2.21 15.26
C ALA A 36 -6.16 -1.23 16.23
N ALA A 37 -6.21 0.07 15.92
CA ALA A 37 -5.58 1.12 16.72
C ALA A 37 -6.19 1.20 18.13
N PHE A 38 -7.51 1.19 18.27
CA PHE A 38 -8.15 1.20 19.59
C PHE A 38 -7.81 -0.04 20.41
N GLY A 39 -7.81 -1.23 19.78
CA GLY A 39 -7.39 -2.47 20.43
C GLY A 39 -5.95 -2.38 20.95
N LEU A 40 -5.01 -1.95 20.10
CA LEU A 40 -3.61 -1.78 20.47
C LEU A 40 -3.40 -0.70 21.52
N TYR A 41 -4.13 0.41 21.44
CA TYR A 41 -4.02 1.51 22.38
C TYR A 41 -4.38 1.08 23.81
N SER A 42 -5.33 0.15 23.95
CA SER A 42 -5.70 -0.42 25.25
C SER A 42 -4.59 -1.25 25.89
N VAL A 43 -3.72 -1.87 25.09
CA VAL A 43 -2.55 -2.62 25.57
C VAL A 43 -1.46 -1.65 26.01
N ALA A 44 -1.13 -0.68 25.15
CA ALA A 44 -0.27 0.43 25.49
C ALA A 44 -0.45 1.59 24.52
N PRO A 45 -0.36 2.87 24.98
CA PRO A 45 -0.53 4.03 24.11
C PRO A 45 0.44 4.07 22.91
N GLN A 46 1.65 3.54 23.07
CA GLN A 46 2.67 3.49 22.01
C GLN A 46 2.46 2.36 20.98
N ALA A 47 1.65 1.34 21.29
CA ALA A 47 1.56 0.13 20.47
C ALA A 47 1.07 0.37 19.03
N PRO A 48 0.06 1.24 18.76
CA PRO A 48 -0.37 1.55 17.39
C PRO A 48 0.75 2.19 16.55
N TYR A 49 1.58 3.02 17.16
CA TYR A 49 2.69 3.69 16.49
C TYR A 49 3.82 2.72 16.17
N LEU A 50 4.14 1.80 17.09
CA LEU A 50 5.15 0.78 16.85
C LEU A 50 4.72 -0.19 15.73
N LEU A 51 3.44 -0.57 15.69
CA LEU A 51 2.92 -1.40 14.60
C LEU A 51 3.07 -0.68 13.25
N THR A 52 2.59 0.56 13.15
CA THR A 52 2.64 1.32 11.89
C THR A 52 4.08 1.60 11.45
N ALA A 53 4.98 1.93 12.38
CA ALA A 53 6.40 2.10 12.10
C ALA A 53 7.05 0.79 11.60
N THR A 54 6.71 -0.35 12.23
CA THR A 54 7.23 -1.67 11.82
C THR A 54 6.74 -2.04 10.42
N MET A 55 5.45 -1.82 10.12
CA MET A 55 4.89 -2.06 8.78
C MET A 55 5.53 -1.16 7.73
N ALA A 56 5.67 0.14 8.01
CA ALA A 56 6.33 1.08 7.12
C ALA A 56 7.80 0.69 6.87
N GLY A 57 8.51 0.29 7.93
CA GLY A 57 9.88 -0.23 7.83
C GLY A 57 9.98 -1.49 6.96
N ALA A 58 9.07 -2.45 7.14
CA ALA A 58 9.02 -3.65 6.32
C ALA A 58 8.73 -3.34 4.85
N LEU A 59 7.80 -2.43 4.57
CA LEU A 59 7.49 -1.96 3.21
C LEU A 59 8.66 -1.21 2.59
N LEU A 60 9.40 -0.41 3.36
CA LEU A 60 10.61 0.26 2.91
C LEU A 60 11.69 -0.77 2.54
N VAL A 61 11.95 -1.76 3.40
CA VAL A 61 12.89 -2.84 3.11
C VAL A 61 12.47 -3.61 1.86
N PHE A 62 11.18 -3.94 1.72
CA PHE A 62 10.65 -4.58 0.53
C PHE A 62 10.85 -3.72 -0.72
N ALA A 63 10.54 -2.42 -0.65
CA ALA A 63 10.73 -1.50 -1.76
C ALA A 63 12.20 -1.41 -2.21
N LEU A 64 13.12 -1.41 -1.26
CA LEU A 64 14.55 -1.37 -1.53
C LEU A 64 15.09 -2.73 -2.02
N THR A 65 14.55 -3.85 -1.58
CA THR A 65 15.08 -5.18 -1.94
C THR A 65 14.41 -5.79 -3.17
N SER A 66 13.21 -5.34 -3.52
CA SER A 66 12.43 -5.89 -4.63
C SER A 66 13.02 -5.49 -6.00
N ARG A 67 13.47 -6.50 -6.74
CA ARG A 67 13.96 -6.33 -8.12
C ARG A 67 12.87 -5.80 -9.06
N ALA A 68 11.61 -6.20 -8.83
CA ALA A 68 10.49 -5.77 -9.65
C ALA A 68 10.25 -4.25 -9.53
N ILE A 69 10.37 -3.69 -8.32
CA ILE A 69 10.23 -2.24 -8.10
C ILE A 69 11.40 -1.48 -8.74
N ARG A 70 12.63 -2.00 -8.64
CA ARG A 70 13.79 -1.41 -9.32
C ARG A 70 13.65 -1.45 -10.84
N ALA A 71 13.20 -2.57 -11.41
CA ALA A 71 12.98 -2.71 -12.84
C ALA A 71 11.91 -1.75 -13.36
N ALA A 72 10.80 -1.57 -12.62
CA ALA A 72 9.76 -0.61 -12.97
C ALA A 72 10.27 0.85 -13.00
N GLY A 73 11.17 1.22 -12.08
CA GLY A 73 11.81 2.53 -12.08
C GLY A 73 12.74 2.76 -13.28
N VAL A 74 13.45 1.72 -13.73
CA VAL A 74 14.33 1.79 -14.91
C VAL A 74 13.51 2.00 -16.19
N THR A 75 12.41 1.26 -16.38
CA THR A 75 11.52 1.43 -17.55
C THR A 75 10.89 2.82 -17.58
N ALA A 76 10.52 3.37 -16.43
CA ALA A 76 9.97 4.72 -16.34
C ALA A 76 10.99 5.82 -16.67
N ALA A 77 12.29 5.59 -16.47
CA ALA A 77 13.35 6.55 -16.79
C ALA A 77 13.85 6.45 -18.25
N ALA A 78 13.48 5.37 -18.96
CA ALA A 78 13.89 5.13 -20.34
C ALA A 78 12.87 5.62 -21.39
N ASN A 79 11.69 6.06 -20.95
CA ASN A 79 10.62 6.67 -21.75
C ASN A 79 10.53 8.16 -21.47
#